data_AF-A0A958LXT4-F1
#
_entry.id   AF-A0A958LXT4-F1
#
_cell.length_a   1.000
_cell.length_b   1.000
_cell.length_c   1.000
_cell.angle_alpha   90.00
_cell.angle_beta   90.00
_cell.angle_gamma   90.00
#
_symmetry.space_group_name_H-M   'P 1'
#
loop_
_entity.id
_entity.type
_entity.pdbx_description
1 polymer ?
#
loop_
_entity_poly.entity_id
_entity_poly.type
_entity_poly.pdbx_seq_one_letter_code
_entity_poly.pdbx_strand_id
1 'polypeptide(L)' 'MAYADFNDLMHLTEDMLSSMVKELSGSYIIHYHPDPEHHPDHVLDIDFTPPWKRISMM' A
#
# COMPACT_ATOMS: atom_id res chain seq x y z
N MET A 1 -15.92 14.17 4.54
CA MET A 1 -15.57 15.49 3.98
C MET A 1 -16.74 15.97 3.14
N ALA A 2 -17.33 17.12 3.46
CA ALA A 2 -18.33 17.71 2.57
C ALA A 2 -17.59 18.19 1.30
N TYR A 3 -18.19 17.99 0.11
CA TYR A 3 -17.66 18.39 -1.20
C TYR A 3 -16.43 17.63 -1.74
N ALA A 4 -15.99 16.55 -1.09
CA ALA A 4 -14.87 15.74 -1.60
C ALA A 4 -15.32 14.77 -2.69
N ASP A 5 -14.52 14.63 -3.75
CA ASP A 5 -14.73 13.65 -4.81
C ASP A 5 -13.83 12.40 -4.62
N PHE A 6 -13.87 11.48 -5.59
CA PHE A 6 -13.09 10.24 -5.51
C PHE A 6 -11.57 10.48 -5.59
N ASN A 7 -11.11 11.58 -6.20
CA ASN A 7 -9.69 11.94 -6.24
C ASN A 7 -9.19 12.35 -4.85
N ASP A 8 -10.00 13.12 -4.13
CA ASP A 8 -9.68 13.52 -2.75
C ASP A 8 -9.59 12.31 -1.82
N LEU A 9 -10.49 11.34 -2.00
CA LEU A 9 -10.44 10.09 -1.24
C LEU A 9 -9.21 9.25 -1.59
N MET A 10 -8.83 9.17 -2.87
CA MET A 10 -7.60 8.47 -3.28
C MET A 10 -6.37 9.08 -2.62
N HIS A 11 -6.21 10.41 -2.68
CA HIS A 11 -5.08 11.09 -2.06
C HIS A 11 -5.05 10.91 -0.54
N LEU A 12 -6.21 11.01 0.13
CA LEU A 12 -6.29 10.78 1.56
C LEU A 12 -5.88 9.34 1.94
N THR A 13 -6.33 8.35 1.17
CA THR A 13 -5.99 6.94 1.44
C THR A 13 -4.50 6.64 1.20
N GLU A 14 -3.92 7.21 0.14
CA GLU A 14 -2.50 7.07 -0.18
C GLU A 14 -1.65 7.66 0.96
N ASP A 15 -1.93 8.90 1.38
CA ASP A 15 -1.18 9.58 2.45
C ASP A 15 -1.31 8.87 3.80
N MET A 16 -2.54 8.44 4.15
CA MET A 16 -2.81 7.79 5.43
C MET A 16 -2.09 6.44 5.53
N LEU A 17 -2.19 5.61 4.50
CA LEU A 17 -1.62 4.26 4.52
C LEU A 17 -0.10 4.29 4.34
N SER A 18 0.45 5.14 3.45
CA SER A 18 1.90 5.25 3.29
C SER A 18 2.57 5.73 4.58
N SER A 19 1.97 6.72 5.26
CA SER A 19 2.48 7.24 6.53
C SER A 19 2.42 6.18 7.63
N MET A 20 1.30 5.46 7.73
CA MET A 20 1.15 4.38 8.71
C MET A 20 2.18 3.26 8.50
N VAL A 21 2.41 2.84 7.25
CA VAL A 21 3.41 1.81 6.93
C VAL A 21 4.81 2.25 7.32
N LYS A 22 5.16 3.52 7.03
CA LYS A 22 6.45 4.09 7.40
C LYS A 22 6.62 4.21 8.91
N GLU A 23 5.58 4.60 9.65
CA GLU A 23 5.65 4.71 11.12
C GLU A 23 5.81 3.34 11.79
N LEU A 24 5.15 2.30 11.27
CA LEU A 24 5.20 0.96 11.85
C LEU A 24 6.46 0.18 11.48
N SER A 25 6.90 0.26 10.22
CA SER A 25 8.00 -0.56 9.69
C SER A 25 9.31 0.20 9.50
N GLY A 26 9.29 1.54 9.56
CA GLY A 26 10.44 2.40 9.26
C GLY A 26 10.76 2.56 7.77
N SER A 27 10.10 1.80 6.91
CA SER A 27 10.28 1.79 5.44
C SER A 27 8.93 1.90 4.74
N TYR A 28 8.93 2.16 3.43
CA TYR A 28 7.75 2.00 2.59
C TYR A 28 7.65 0.59 1.99
N ILE A 29 8.71 -0.22 2.11
CA ILE A 29 8.77 -1.57 1.57
C ILE A 29 8.48 -2.56 2.70
N ILE A 30 7.46 -3.40 2.52
CA ILE A 30 7.10 -4.49 3.43
C ILE A 30 7.46 -5.83 2.80
N HIS A 31 8.17 -6.67 3.54
CA HIS A 31 8.41 -8.06 3.17
C HIS A 31 7.20 -8.91 3.61
N TYR A 32 6.40 -9.37 2.65
CA TYR A 32 5.24 -10.21 2.87
C TYR A 32 5.50 -11.64 2.42
N HIS A 33 5.06 -12.60 3.23
CA HIS A 33 5.24 -14.01 2.95
C HIS A 33 3.87 -14.68 2.74
N PRO A 34 3.45 -14.91 1.49
CA PRO A 34 2.10 -15.38 1.16
C PRO A 34 1.84 -16.84 1.52
N ASP A 35 2.87 -17.70 1.57
CA ASP A 35 2.71 -19.13 1.88
C ASP A 35 3.90 -19.70 2.68
N PRO A 36 3.93 -19.47 4.01
CA PRO A 36 5.00 -19.92 4.89
C PRO A 36 5.10 -21.43 5.04
N GLU A 37 4.03 -22.15 4.76
CA GLU A 37 3.98 -23.60 4.99
C GLU A 37 4.45 -24.40 3.78
N HIS A 38 4.16 -23.95 2.56
CA HIS A 38 4.56 -24.68 1.34
C HIS A 38 5.76 -24.07 0.62
N HIS A 39 5.98 -22.75 0.75
CA HIS A 39 7.02 -22.02 0.02
C HIS A 39 7.76 -21.01 0.91
N PRO A 40 8.54 -21.48 1.90
CA PRO A 40 9.21 -20.64 2.91
C PRO A 40 10.20 -19.62 2.33
N ASP A 41 10.65 -19.80 1.09
CA ASP A 41 11.60 -18.90 0.42
C ASP A 41 10.91 -17.78 -0.38
N HIS A 42 9.58 -17.85 -0.57
CA HIS A 42 8.85 -16.89 -1.39
C HIS A 42 8.50 -15.64 -0.59
N VAL A 43 9.46 -14.71 -0.46
CA VAL A 43 9.23 -13.40 0.14
C VAL A 43 8.93 -12.38 -0.96
N LEU A 44 7.82 -11.67 -0.83
CA LEU A 44 7.40 -10.60 -1.73
C LEU A 44 7.68 -9.24 -1.11
N ASP A 45 8.29 -8.36 -1.88
CA ASP A 45 8.51 -6.98 -1.49
C ASP A 45 7.34 -6.14 -1.99
N ILE A 46 6.51 -5.67 -1.05
CA ILE A 46 5.36 -4.80 -1.33
C ILE A 46 5.79 -3.35 -1.09
N ASP A 47 5.82 -2.56 -2.15
CA ASP A 47 6.14 -1.13 -2.09
C ASP A 47 4.86 -0.29 -1.89
N PHE A 48 4.80 0.43 -0.77
CA PHE A 48 3.71 1.35 -0.41
C PHE A 48 4.01 2.81 -0.78
N THR A 49 5.06 3.10 -1.54
CA THR A 49 5.41 4.46 -1.97
C THR A 49 4.33 5.06 -2.88
N PRO A 50 3.68 6.17 -2.51
CA PRO A 50 2.72 6.87 -3.37
C PRO A 50 3.42 7.66 -4.48
N PRO A 51 2.76 7.96 -5.62
CA PRO A 51 1.37 7.61 -5.96
C PRO A 51 1.22 6.16 -6.43
N TRP A 52 0.12 5.51 -6.07
CA TRP A 52 -0.09 4.11 -6.44
C TRP A 52 -0.58 3.95 -7.87
N LYS A 53 -0.30 2.79 -8.44
CA LYS A 53 -0.75 2.44 -9.78
C LYS A 53 -2.27 2.33 -9.84
N ARG A 54 -2.90 3.20 -10.63
CA ARG A 54 -4.34 3.18 -10.89
C ARG A 54 -4.65 2.28 -12.08
N ILE A 55 -5.62 1.38 -11.94
CA ILE A 55 -6.06 0.47 -13.00
C ILE A 55 -7.54 0.78 -13.29
N SER A 56 -7.85 1.17 -14.52
CA SER A 56 -9.24 1.29 -14.97
C SER A 56 -9.85 -0.09 -15.07
N MET A 57 -11.04 -0.28 -14.51
CA MET A 57 -11.78 -1.54 -14.61
C MET A 57 -12.38 -1.75 -16.02
N MET A 58 -12.55 -0.67 -16.79
CA MET A 58 -12.97 -0.68 -18.20
C MET A 58 -11.79 -0.41 -19.13
#